data_AF-A0A4U2AGW0-F1
#
_entry.id   AF-A0A4U2AGW0-F1
#
_cell.length_a   1.000
_cell.length_b   1.000
_cell.length_c   1.000
_cell.angle_alpha   90.00
_cell.angle_beta   90.00
_cell.angle_gamma   90.00
#
_symmetry.space_group_name_H-M   'P 1'
#
loop_
_entity.id
_entity.type
_entity.pdbx_description
1 polymer ?
#
loop_
_entity_poly.entity_id
_entity_poly.type
_entity_poly.pdbx_seq_one_letter_code
_entity_poly.pdbx_strand_id
1 'polypeptide(L)'
;MSALQAIPTQYGIDILNNELKNTVTKYRLIGALTHDAPSESLYSFYENTIETSYYDDNGVLTFILNLPIEQHFDEYLHQIDVLDSANQSVIECLTPKVALPKGIGGMVTLKVAVSGEAGQVIFKHSEFVTETELNELHLAPIKAALANMVGMIGEFHHSGEKPAWIDLNGGELSRTTDRLLWDYAVAAGMVIVQATKDTDPMTHAMKFGDGDGATTFTVPNHHLGHFVRGNPSGVNHGETQGDAIRNIIGNWNASSNEGISTDHESTFNGALYTNGNQGPRSYGGDKSNHHLLHVGFDASKSVPTSDENRPYTANLSIKIHRGWMQ
;
A
#
# COMPACT_ATOMS: atom_id res chain seq x y z
N MET A 1 26.11 4.97 3.04
CA MET A 1 27.14 4.30 3.85
C MET A 1 27.81 3.25 2.98
N SER A 2 29.14 3.24 2.91
CA SER A 2 29.88 2.19 2.21
C SER A 2 30.06 1.03 3.19
N ALA A 3 29.36 -0.08 2.97
CA ALA A 3 29.60 -1.31 3.74
C ALA A 3 30.87 -1.98 3.23
N LEU A 4 31.72 -2.43 4.14
CA LEU A 4 32.86 -3.27 3.79
C LEU A 4 32.41 -4.72 3.81
N GLN A 5 32.74 -5.45 2.75
CA GLN A 5 32.48 -6.88 2.67
C GLN A 5 33.70 -7.62 3.22
N ALA A 6 33.45 -8.50 4.18
CA ALA A 6 34.50 -9.28 4.81
C ALA A 6 34.24 -10.77 4.63
N ILE A 7 35.32 -11.53 4.44
CA ILE A 7 35.28 -12.99 4.42
C ILE A 7 35.78 -13.45 5.79
N PRO A 8 35.01 -14.28 6.53
CA PRO A 8 35.49 -14.83 7.79
C PRO A 8 36.72 -15.71 7.58
N THR A 9 37.56 -15.81 8.61
CA THR A 9 38.64 -16.80 8.64
C THR A 9 38.05 -18.21 8.73
N GLN A 10 38.83 -19.26 8.44
CA GLN A 10 38.36 -20.64 8.58
C GLN A 10 37.87 -20.94 10.02
N TYR A 11 38.60 -20.42 11.02
CA TYR A 11 38.17 -20.45 12.41
C TYR A 11 36.88 -19.65 12.64
N GLY A 12 36.80 -18.46 12.04
CA GLY A 12 35.63 -17.62 12.15
C GLY A 12 34.35 -18.24 11.58
N ILE A 13 34.45 -19.04 10.51
CA ILE A 13 33.30 -19.79 9.98
C ILE A 13 32.73 -20.73 11.06
N ASP A 14 33.58 -21.42 11.82
CA ASP A 14 33.13 -22.36 12.85
C ASP A 14 32.49 -21.64 14.04
N ILE A 15 33.03 -20.48 14.42
CA ILE A 15 32.49 -19.64 15.51
C ILE A 15 31.17 -18.96 15.10
N LEU A 16 31.12 -18.37 13.90
CA LEU A 16 29.97 -17.57 13.47
C LEU A 16 28.74 -18.42 13.12
N ASN A 17 28.92 -19.71 12.82
CA ASN A 17 27.82 -20.64 12.52
C ASN A 17 27.29 -21.39 13.75
N ASN A 18 27.77 -21.11 14.96
CA ASN A 18 27.30 -21.74 16.19
C ASN A 18 26.96 -20.70 17.27
N GLU A 19 26.67 -21.17 18.49
CA GLU A 19 26.33 -20.30 19.63
C GLU A 19 27.49 -19.42 20.13
N LEU A 20 28.74 -19.73 19.74
CA LEU A 20 29.92 -18.95 20.08
C LEU A 20 29.99 -17.62 19.32
N LYS A 21 29.16 -17.40 18.30
CA LYS A 21 29.02 -16.09 17.63
C LYS A 21 28.73 -14.95 18.61
N ASN A 22 28.07 -15.24 19.73
CA ASN A 22 27.77 -14.27 20.80
C ASN A 22 29.03 -13.80 21.55
N THR A 23 30.16 -14.49 21.39
CA THR A 23 31.46 -14.11 21.97
C THR A 23 32.22 -13.10 21.13
N VAL A 24 31.80 -12.91 19.86
CA VAL A 24 32.42 -12.01 18.89
C VAL A 24 31.96 -10.58 19.17
N THR A 25 32.67 -9.92 20.07
CA THR A 25 32.22 -8.66 20.69
C THR A 25 33.22 -7.53 20.52
N LYS A 26 34.39 -7.78 19.95
CA LYS A 26 35.47 -6.80 19.84
C LYS A 26 35.96 -6.66 18.40
N TYR A 27 36.54 -5.52 18.11
CA TYR A 27 37.29 -5.29 16.89
C TYR A 27 38.64 -4.64 17.22
N ARG A 28 39.61 -4.83 16.32
CA ARG A 28 40.90 -4.15 16.36
C ARG A 28 41.24 -3.55 15.01
N LEU A 29 42.03 -2.47 15.04
CA LEU A 29 42.54 -1.78 13.87
C LEU A 29 43.99 -2.20 13.64
N ILE A 30 44.26 -2.65 12.43
CA ILE A 30 45.57 -3.11 11.96
C ILE A 30 46.11 -2.11 10.94
N GLY A 31 47.35 -1.68 11.13
CA GLY A 31 47.94 -0.61 10.33
C GLY A 31 49.44 -0.45 10.54
N ALA A 32 49.96 0.66 10.02
CA ALA A 32 51.35 1.06 10.16
C ALA A 32 51.52 2.58 10.00
N LEU A 33 52.64 3.12 10.47
CA LEU A 33 52.97 4.56 10.36
C LEU A 33 53.19 5.04 8.92
N THR A 34 53.36 4.13 7.96
CA THR A 34 53.57 4.46 6.56
C THR A 34 52.49 3.86 5.68
N HIS A 35 52.02 4.64 4.71
CA HIS A 35 50.98 4.23 3.77
C HIS A 35 51.33 2.92 3.02
N ASP A 36 52.59 2.71 2.64
CA ASP A 36 53.02 1.54 1.85
C ASP A 36 53.80 0.50 2.65
N ALA A 37 53.51 0.39 3.94
CA ALA A 37 54.05 -0.66 4.78
C ALA A 37 53.72 -2.07 4.23
N PRO A 38 54.69 -3.00 4.20
CA PRO A 38 54.44 -4.40 3.84
C PRO A 38 53.57 -5.07 4.91
N SER A 39 52.77 -6.06 4.51
CA SER A 39 51.82 -6.75 5.39
C SER A 39 52.45 -7.33 6.67
N GLU A 40 53.70 -7.76 6.59
CA GLU A 40 54.47 -8.33 7.71
C GLU A 40 54.82 -7.31 8.80
N SER A 41 54.75 -6.01 8.47
CA SER A 41 55.06 -4.90 9.39
C SER A 41 53.81 -4.28 10.03
N LEU A 42 52.62 -4.75 9.67
CA LEU A 42 51.37 -4.26 10.22
C LEU A 42 51.22 -4.74 11.67
N TYR A 43 50.72 -3.86 12.53
CA TYR A 43 50.47 -4.16 13.93
C TYR A 43 49.11 -3.63 14.37
N SER A 44 48.60 -4.17 15.48
CA SER A 44 47.39 -3.68 16.13
C SER A 44 47.70 -2.39 16.88
N PHE A 45 47.07 -1.29 16.48
CA PHE A 45 47.26 0.01 17.11
C PHE A 45 46.04 0.49 17.92
N TYR A 46 44.90 -0.18 17.79
CA TYR A 46 43.68 0.13 18.53
C TYR A 46 42.77 -1.08 18.67
N GLU A 47 42.05 -1.19 19.79
CA GLU A 47 41.04 -2.21 20.06
C GLU A 47 39.85 -1.56 20.77
N ASN A 48 38.63 -1.96 20.40
CA ASN A 48 37.42 -1.53 21.09
C ASN A 48 36.29 -2.56 20.92
N THR A 49 35.16 -2.32 21.59
CA THR A 49 33.97 -3.16 21.55
C THR A 49 33.14 -2.84 20.31
N ILE A 50 32.55 -3.87 19.72
CA ILE A 50 31.55 -3.77 18.65
C ILE A 50 30.29 -3.11 19.22
N GLU A 51 29.66 -2.23 18.47
CA GLU A 51 28.44 -1.56 18.92
C GLU A 51 27.25 -2.53 18.93
N THR A 52 26.98 -3.14 17.77
CA THR A 52 25.89 -4.12 17.57
C THR A 52 26.27 -5.11 16.49
N SER A 53 25.79 -6.34 16.58
CA SER A 53 25.76 -7.30 15.49
C SER A 53 24.36 -7.93 15.33
N TYR A 54 23.92 -8.07 14.08
CA TYR A 54 22.60 -8.58 13.71
C TYR A 54 22.62 -9.15 12.30
N TYR A 55 21.63 -9.98 11.97
CA TYR A 55 21.37 -10.37 10.58
C TYR A 55 20.47 -9.33 9.91
N ASP A 56 20.90 -8.77 8.78
CA ASP A 56 20.12 -7.78 8.03
C ASP A 56 18.87 -8.37 7.36
N ASP A 57 18.12 -7.57 6.61
CA ASP A 57 16.89 -8.02 5.91
C ASP A 57 17.12 -9.17 4.93
N ASN A 58 18.36 -9.34 4.43
CA ASN A 58 18.73 -10.46 3.55
C ASN A 58 19.24 -11.67 4.34
N GLY A 59 19.18 -11.62 5.67
CA GLY A 59 19.73 -12.62 6.56
C GLY A 59 21.25 -12.63 6.61
N VAL A 60 21.94 -11.54 6.25
CA VAL A 60 23.41 -11.46 6.22
C VAL A 60 23.94 -10.89 7.53
N LEU A 61 24.91 -11.56 8.14
CA LEU A 61 25.51 -11.12 9.40
C LEU A 61 26.25 -9.78 9.23
N THR A 62 25.85 -8.80 10.02
CA THR A 62 26.31 -7.42 9.94
C THR A 62 26.81 -6.95 11.31
N PHE A 63 27.98 -6.33 11.32
CA PHE A 63 28.58 -5.71 12.50
C PHE A 63 28.64 -4.19 12.33
N ILE A 64 28.23 -3.45 13.36
CA ILE A 64 28.38 -1.99 13.45
C ILE A 64 29.53 -1.68 14.39
N LEU A 65 30.52 -0.96 13.89
CA LEU A 65 31.72 -0.54 14.62
C LEU A 65 31.76 0.98 14.67
N ASN A 66 32.27 1.53 15.77
CA ASN A 66 32.46 2.98 15.91
C ASN A 66 33.95 3.31 15.92
N LEU A 67 34.48 3.80 14.80
CA LEU A 67 35.84 4.33 14.74
C LEU A 67 35.90 5.66 15.52
N PRO A 68 36.85 5.83 16.45
CA PRO A 68 36.88 7.00 17.33
C PRO A 68 37.23 8.27 16.56
N ILE A 69 36.31 9.25 16.60
CA ILE A 69 36.48 10.55 15.92
C ILE A 69 37.33 11.54 16.71
N GLU A 70 37.39 11.40 18.04
CA GLU A 70 38.09 12.35 18.90
C GLU A 70 39.59 12.04 19.06
N GLN A 71 40.01 10.86 18.61
CA GLN A 71 41.38 10.37 18.72
C GLN A 71 42.15 10.64 17.43
N HIS A 72 43.42 11.01 17.57
CA HIS A 72 44.35 11.09 16.45
C HIS A 72 45.18 9.82 16.42
N PHE A 73 45.24 9.16 15.27
CA PHE A 73 46.17 8.06 15.01
C PHE A 73 47.22 8.51 14.00
N ASP A 74 48.48 8.22 14.31
CA ASP A 74 49.60 8.44 13.39
C ASP A 74 49.67 7.32 12.33
N GLU A 75 49.02 6.19 12.58
CA GLU A 75 48.92 5.05 11.70
C GLU A 75 47.91 5.25 10.56
N TYR A 76 48.26 4.66 9.41
CA TYR A 76 47.32 4.36 8.35
C TYR A 76 46.60 3.04 8.70
N LEU A 77 45.26 3.05 8.66
CA LEU A 77 44.42 1.86 8.76
C LEU A 77 44.53 1.04 7.47
N HIS A 78 44.86 -0.24 7.59
CA HIS A 78 44.94 -1.17 6.45
C HIS A 78 43.89 -2.27 6.54
N GLN A 79 43.50 -2.65 7.76
CA GLN A 79 42.62 -3.79 8.00
C GLN A 79 41.89 -3.61 9.33
N ILE A 80 40.66 -4.11 9.39
CA ILE A 80 39.86 -4.22 10.61
C ILE A 80 39.65 -5.70 10.88
N ASP A 81 40.06 -6.15 12.07
CA ASP A 81 39.80 -7.51 12.52
C ASP A 81 38.66 -7.51 13.53
N VAL A 82 37.82 -8.54 13.46
CA VAL A 82 36.81 -8.83 14.47
C VAL A 82 37.26 -10.05 15.27
N LEU A 83 37.16 -9.94 16.60
CA LEU A 83 37.75 -10.88 17.55
C LEU A 83 36.69 -11.56 18.41
N ASP A 84 36.95 -12.81 18.78
CA ASP A 84 36.20 -13.53 19.81
C ASP A 84 36.71 -13.21 21.24
N SER A 85 36.14 -13.90 22.23
CA SER A 85 36.56 -13.76 23.63
C SER A 85 38.00 -14.23 23.92
N ALA A 86 38.61 -15.02 23.03
CA ALA A 86 40.00 -15.47 23.13
C ALA A 86 40.97 -14.50 22.42
N ASN A 87 40.48 -13.36 21.91
CA ASN A 87 41.20 -12.39 21.08
C ASN A 87 41.76 -13.01 19.78
N GLN A 88 41.10 -14.05 19.26
CA GLN A 88 41.45 -14.65 17.97
C GLN A 88 40.63 -14.00 16.85
N SER A 89 41.27 -13.72 15.71
CA SER A 89 40.60 -13.15 14.54
C SER A 89 39.58 -14.12 13.93
N VAL A 90 38.32 -13.72 14.02
CA VAL A 90 37.17 -14.38 13.42
C VAL A 90 36.94 -13.82 12.01
N ILE A 91 37.11 -12.53 11.83
CA ILE A 91 36.96 -11.84 10.55
C ILE A 91 38.17 -10.95 10.34
N GLU A 92 38.70 -10.95 9.12
CA GLU A 92 39.78 -10.08 8.69
C GLU A 92 39.29 -9.28 7.48
N CYS A 93 39.06 -7.99 7.66
CA CYS A 93 38.51 -7.11 6.64
C CYS A 93 39.56 -6.12 6.16
N LEU A 94 40.08 -6.30 4.95
CA LEU A 94 40.94 -5.31 4.32
C LEU A 94 40.15 -4.01 4.09
N THR A 95 40.78 -2.88 4.37
CA THR A 95 40.22 -1.55 4.12
C THR A 95 41.03 -0.83 3.06
N PRO A 96 40.46 0.19 2.39
CA PRO A 96 41.29 1.22 1.80
C PRO A 96 42.27 1.76 2.85
N LYS A 97 43.49 2.10 2.43
CA LYS A 97 44.51 2.68 3.30
C LYS A 97 44.08 4.08 3.70
N VAL A 98 43.72 4.29 4.96
CA VAL A 98 43.12 5.55 5.44
C VAL A 98 43.86 6.04 6.67
N ALA A 99 44.31 7.30 6.65
CA ALA A 99 44.76 7.97 7.86
C ALA A 99 43.54 8.38 8.70
N LEU A 100 43.61 8.18 10.02
CA LEU A 100 42.55 8.52 10.96
C LEU A 100 42.99 9.65 11.92
N PRO A 101 43.26 10.87 11.41
CA PRO A 101 43.51 12.01 12.28
C PRO A 101 42.22 12.39 13.02
N LYS A 102 42.37 13.12 14.14
CA LYS A 102 41.24 13.68 14.87
C LYS A 102 40.24 14.36 13.94
N GLY A 103 38.96 14.00 14.07
CA GLY A 103 37.84 14.42 13.23
C GLY A 103 37.48 13.44 12.10
N ILE A 104 38.31 12.42 11.84
CA ILE A 104 38.06 11.38 10.83
C ILE A 104 37.79 10.05 11.54
N GLY A 105 36.57 9.53 11.40
CA GLY A 105 36.10 8.29 12.02
C GLY A 105 34.60 8.09 11.81
N GLY A 106 33.91 7.47 12.77
CA GLY A 106 32.46 7.28 12.76
C GLY A 106 32.02 5.83 12.58
N MET A 107 30.76 5.64 12.18
CA MET A 107 30.18 4.31 12.03
C MET A 107 30.73 3.60 10.79
N VAL A 108 31.19 2.37 10.99
CA VAL A 108 31.58 1.43 9.94
C VAL A 108 30.69 0.20 10.02
N THR A 109 30.20 -0.24 8.87
CA THR A 109 29.38 -1.44 8.75
C THR A 109 30.19 -2.53 8.05
N LEU A 110 30.41 -3.65 8.73
CA LEU A 110 31.03 -4.84 8.16
C LEU A 110 29.94 -5.87 7.86
N LYS A 111 29.81 -6.26 6.59
CA LYS A 111 28.92 -7.35 6.16
C LYS A 111 29.74 -8.60 5.91
N VAL A 112 29.33 -9.68 6.55
CA VAL A 112 30.07 -10.95 6.58
C VAL A 112 29.23 -12.01 5.90
N ALA A 113 29.85 -12.82 5.06
CA ALA A 113 29.18 -13.88 4.29
C ALA A 113 28.73 -15.08 5.14
N VAL A 114 27.93 -14.82 6.19
CA VAL A 114 27.30 -15.80 7.09
C VAL A 114 25.82 -15.48 7.11
N SER A 115 25.00 -16.50 6.85
CA SER A 115 23.54 -16.36 6.79
C SER A 115 22.85 -16.78 8.08
N GLY A 116 21.73 -16.14 8.39
CA GLY A 116 20.90 -16.46 9.56
C GLY A 116 19.48 -15.93 9.40
N GLU A 117 18.75 -15.86 10.51
CA GLU A 117 17.38 -15.35 10.54
C GLU A 117 17.39 -13.83 10.41
N ALA A 118 16.79 -13.30 9.34
CA ALA A 118 16.69 -11.86 9.11
C ALA A 118 16.08 -11.16 10.32
N GLY A 119 16.74 -10.10 10.78
CA GLY A 119 16.33 -9.32 11.93
C GLY A 119 16.74 -9.85 13.30
N GLN A 120 17.42 -11.00 13.37
CA GLN A 120 17.93 -11.51 14.64
C GLN A 120 19.15 -10.70 15.10
N VAL A 121 19.04 -10.09 16.29
CA VAL A 121 20.17 -9.46 16.99
C VAL A 121 21.00 -10.54 17.68
N ILE A 122 22.32 -10.48 17.48
CA ILE A 122 23.29 -11.43 18.03
C ILE A 122 23.94 -10.86 19.29
N PHE A 123 24.39 -9.63 19.20
CA PHE A 123 24.99 -8.92 20.32
C PHE A 123 24.74 -7.42 20.21
N LYS A 124 24.56 -6.76 21.35
CA LYS A 124 24.42 -5.30 21.43
C LYS A 124 25.10 -4.79 22.69
N HIS A 125 26.00 -3.82 22.51
CA HIS A 125 26.77 -3.25 23.61
C HIS A 125 26.05 -2.09 24.31
N SER A 126 25.42 -1.18 23.54
CA SER A 126 24.76 0.00 24.10
C SER A 126 23.24 -0.16 24.23
N GLU A 127 22.63 0.64 25.10
CA GLU A 127 21.17 0.69 25.25
C GLU A 127 20.48 1.45 24.11
N PHE A 128 21.24 2.20 23.30
CA PHE A 128 20.70 3.06 22.26
C PHE A 128 20.67 2.36 20.90
N VAL A 129 19.75 2.77 20.03
CA VAL A 129 19.66 2.27 18.65
C VAL A 129 20.52 3.17 17.77
N THR A 130 21.46 2.59 17.03
CA THR A 130 22.23 3.34 16.04
C THR A 130 21.36 3.70 14.84
N GLU A 131 21.68 4.74 14.09
CA GLU A 131 20.91 5.12 12.90
C GLU A 131 20.86 3.98 11.86
N THR A 132 21.96 3.25 11.69
CA THR A 132 22.02 2.08 10.79
C THR A 132 21.12 0.96 11.29
N GLU A 133 21.15 0.64 12.59
CA GLU A 133 20.24 -0.35 13.18
C GLU A 133 18.78 0.10 13.02
N LEU A 134 18.46 1.36 13.29
CA LEU A 134 17.11 1.88 13.09
C LEU A 134 16.65 1.69 11.64
N ASN A 135 17.50 2.03 10.68
CA ASN A 135 17.14 1.98 9.26
C ASN A 135 17.07 0.56 8.68
N GLU A 136 18.09 -0.27 8.94
CA GLU A 136 18.24 -1.60 8.35
C GLU A 136 17.49 -2.70 9.12
N LEU A 137 17.24 -2.53 10.42
CA LEU A 137 16.61 -3.58 11.23
C LEU A 137 15.17 -3.23 11.61
N HIS A 138 14.94 -2.02 12.12
CA HIS A 138 13.65 -1.68 12.73
C HIS A 138 12.68 -1.03 11.75
N LEU A 139 13.16 -0.09 10.92
CA LEU A 139 12.33 0.63 9.96
C LEU A 139 12.11 -0.13 8.67
N ALA A 140 13.03 -0.99 8.24
CA ALA A 140 12.89 -1.76 7.02
C ALA A 140 11.61 -2.64 6.98
N PRO A 141 11.30 -3.46 8.00
CA PRO A 141 10.06 -4.24 8.00
C PRO A 141 8.82 -3.36 8.06
N ILE A 142 8.88 -2.22 8.76
CA ILE A 142 7.79 -1.25 8.83
C ILE A 142 7.57 -0.62 7.44
N LYS A 143 8.62 -0.20 6.75
CA LYS A 143 8.56 0.33 5.38
C LYS A 143 7.99 -0.69 4.41
N ALA A 144 8.41 -1.94 4.51
CA ALA A 144 7.87 -3.04 3.71
C ALA A 144 6.37 -3.26 3.98
N ALA A 145 5.96 -3.28 5.25
CA ALA A 145 4.54 -3.40 5.63
C ALA A 145 3.71 -2.22 5.12
N LEU A 146 4.24 -0.99 5.19
CA LEU A 146 3.57 0.21 4.70
C LEU A 146 3.51 0.29 3.17
N ALA A 147 4.52 -0.25 2.47
CA ALA A 147 4.49 -0.38 1.02
C ALA A 147 3.36 -1.32 0.55
N ASN A 148 3.08 -2.39 1.30
CA ASN A 148 1.96 -3.28 1.02
C ASN A 148 0.58 -2.64 1.21
N MET A 149 0.50 -1.46 1.84
CA MET A 149 -0.75 -0.73 1.99
C MET A 149 -1.06 0.18 0.79
N VAL A 150 -0.09 0.46 -0.10
CA VAL A 150 -0.32 1.34 -1.25
C VAL A 150 -1.46 0.79 -2.11
N GLY A 151 -2.41 1.66 -2.45
CA GLY A 151 -3.60 1.27 -3.19
C GLY A 151 -4.76 0.72 -2.35
N MET A 152 -4.57 0.53 -1.04
CA MET A 152 -5.64 0.17 -0.12
C MET A 152 -6.70 1.28 -0.08
N ILE A 153 -7.96 0.91 -0.29
CA ILE A 153 -9.10 1.82 -0.20
C ILE A 153 -9.79 1.63 1.16
N GLY A 154 -10.13 2.73 1.83
CA GLY A 154 -10.80 2.71 3.13
C GLY A 154 -11.88 3.78 3.25
N GLU A 155 -12.86 3.51 4.11
CA GLU A 155 -13.95 4.41 4.46
C GLU A 155 -13.61 5.20 5.73
N PHE A 156 -13.87 6.51 5.72
CA PHE A 156 -13.51 7.41 6.81
C PHE A 156 -14.70 8.26 7.23
N HIS A 157 -14.98 8.26 8.54
CA HIS A 157 -15.92 9.19 9.17
C HIS A 157 -15.35 10.62 9.28
N HIS A 158 -14.04 10.79 9.06
CA HIS A 158 -13.40 12.09 9.00
C HIS A 158 -13.28 12.57 7.55
N SER A 159 -13.85 13.73 7.25
CA SER A 159 -13.86 14.31 5.92
C SER A 159 -12.63 15.13 5.56
N GLY A 160 -11.80 15.48 6.55
CA GLY A 160 -10.59 16.26 6.33
C GLY A 160 -9.40 15.44 5.84
N GLU A 161 -8.24 16.09 5.81
CA GLU A 161 -6.97 15.49 5.43
C GLU A 161 -6.57 14.39 6.41
N LYS A 162 -6.00 13.31 5.87
CA LYS A 162 -5.43 12.23 6.67
C LYS A 162 -4.05 11.87 6.11
N PRO A 163 -2.99 11.92 6.92
CA PRO A 163 -1.63 11.62 6.44
C PRO A 163 -1.56 10.27 5.72
N ALA A 164 -0.87 10.23 4.58
CA ALA A 164 -0.74 9.06 3.69
C ALA A 164 -2.04 8.58 2.99
N TRP A 165 -3.17 9.28 3.14
CA TRP A 165 -4.43 8.95 2.47
C TRP A 165 -4.92 10.09 1.58
N ILE A 166 -5.37 9.75 0.37
CA ILE A 166 -5.89 10.71 -0.62
C ILE A 166 -7.37 10.42 -0.88
N ASP A 167 -8.20 11.45 -0.97
CA ASP A 167 -9.61 11.31 -1.34
C ASP A 167 -9.77 10.78 -2.76
N LEU A 168 -10.63 9.77 -2.92
CA LEU A 168 -11.01 9.23 -4.23
C LEU A 168 -12.14 10.06 -4.83
N ASN A 169 -11.81 11.29 -5.23
CA ASN A 169 -12.73 12.27 -5.78
C ASN A 169 -12.49 12.58 -7.26
N GLY A 170 -11.65 11.80 -7.95
CA GLY A 170 -11.24 12.08 -9.33
C GLY A 170 -10.10 13.10 -9.47
N GLY A 171 -9.55 13.61 -8.37
CA GLY A 171 -8.53 14.65 -8.36
C GLY A 171 -7.21 14.24 -9.03
N GLU A 172 -6.46 15.25 -9.44
CA GLU A 172 -5.14 15.09 -10.07
C GLU A 172 -4.01 15.08 -9.02
N LEU A 173 -3.04 14.19 -9.21
CA LEU A 173 -1.85 14.02 -8.38
C LEU A 173 -0.58 14.03 -9.22
N SER A 174 0.55 14.30 -8.57
CA SER A 174 1.89 14.33 -9.17
C SER A 174 2.50 12.92 -9.22
N ARG A 175 2.96 12.44 -10.39
CA ARG A 175 3.67 11.16 -10.51
C ARG A 175 5.02 11.15 -9.78
N THR A 176 5.58 12.31 -9.46
CA THR A 176 6.82 12.43 -8.68
C THR A 176 6.52 12.32 -7.18
N THR A 177 5.52 13.06 -6.71
CA THR A 177 5.17 13.15 -5.29
C THR A 177 4.38 11.92 -4.82
N ASP A 178 3.59 11.32 -5.71
CA ASP A 178 2.74 10.15 -5.47
C ASP A 178 3.25 8.92 -6.24
N ARG A 179 4.57 8.83 -6.40
CA ARG A 179 5.23 7.81 -7.24
C ARG A 179 4.80 6.38 -6.91
N LEU A 180 4.75 6.04 -5.62
CA LEU A 180 4.35 4.70 -5.18
C LEU A 180 2.92 4.36 -5.59
N LEU A 181 1.98 5.30 -5.43
CA LEU A 181 0.59 5.11 -5.84
C LEU A 181 0.46 5.01 -7.36
N TRP A 182 1.24 5.81 -8.10
CA TRP A 182 1.28 5.73 -9.56
C TRP A 182 1.82 4.37 -10.04
N ASP A 183 2.96 3.92 -9.50
CA ASP A 183 3.56 2.63 -9.84
C ASP A 183 2.60 1.48 -9.50
N TYR A 184 1.89 1.56 -8.38
CA TYR A 184 0.81 0.63 -8.03
C TYR A 184 -0.30 0.64 -9.09
N ALA A 185 -0.81 1.81 -9.49
CA ALA A 185 -1.90 1.92 -10.45
C ALA A 185 -1.53 1.29 -11.81
N VAL A 186 -0.30 1.53 -12.27
CA VAL A 186 0.26 0.94 -13.49
C VAL A 186 0.39 -0.57 -13.35
N ALA A 187 1.01 -1.05 -12.27
CA ALA A 187 1.21 -2.49 -12.02
C ALA A 187 -0.11 -3.24 -11.88
N ALA A 188 -1.14 -2.61 -11.32
CA ALA A 188 -2.49 -3.16 -11.20
C ALA A 188 -3.28 -3.16 -12.52
N GLY A 189 -2.76 -2.54 -13.60
CA GLY A 189 -3.48 -2.43 -14.88
C GLY A 189 -4.75 -1.57 -14.78
N MET A 190 -4.76 -0.60 -13.87
CA MET A 190 -5.94 0.23 -13.56
C MET A 190 -5.91 1.62 -14.18
N VAL A 191 -4.84 1.95 -14.91
CA VAL A 191 -4.67 3.22 -15.62
C VAL A 191 -5.34 3.16 -16.98
N ILE A 192 -6.11 4.18 -17.30
CA ILE A 192 -6.68 4.44 -18.62
C ILE A 192 -6.30 5.85 -19.10
N VAL A 193 -6.52 6.13 -20.38
CA VAL A 193 -6.34 7.46 -20.94
C VAL A 193 -7.33 8.44 -20.30
N GLN A 194 -6.85 9.61 -19.88
CA GLN A 194 -7.62 10.63 -19.17
C GLN A 194 -8.84 11.07 -19.99
N ALA A 195 -8.68 11.29 -21.30
CA ALA A 195 -9.79 11.66 -22.17
C ALA A 195 -10.91 10.59 -22.22
N THR A 196 -10.57 9.31 -22.12
CA THR A 196 -11.55 8.22 -22.03
C THR A 196 -12.31 8.31 -20.71
N LYS A 197 -11.61 8.55 -19.60
CA LYS A 197 -12.20 8.74 -18.28
C LYS A 197 -13.13 9.96 -18.23
N ASP A 198 -12.72 11.07 -18.83
CA ASP A 198 -13.48 12.32 -18.83
C ASP A 198 -14.75 12.23 -19.68
N THR A 199 -14.73 11.42 -20.74
CA THR A 199 -15.89 11.20 -21.61
C THR A 199 -17.00 10.41 -20.92
N ASP A 200 -16.62 9.42 -20.09
CA ASP A 200 -17.56 8.59 -19.32
C ASP A 200 -17.05 8.36 -17.89
N PRO A 201 -17.17 9.37 -17.01
CA PRO A 201 -16.64 9.29 -15.67
C PRO A 201 -17.37 8.25 -14.81
N MET A 202 -18.62 7.91 -15.13
CA MET A 202 -19.41 6.93 -14.39
C MET A 202 -18.93 5.51 -14.68
N THR A 203 -18.72 5.16 -15.96
CA THR A 203 -18.18 3.84 -16.34
C THR A 203 -16.74 3.63 -15.86
N HIS A 204 -15.97 4.71 -15.74
CA HIS A 204 -14.56 4.69 -15.38
C HIS A 204 -14.25 5.19 -13.97
N ALA A 205 -15.25 5.26 -13.09
CA ALA A 205 -15.09 5.82 -11.75
C ALA A 205 -14.04 5.07 -10.91
N MET A 206 -13.85 3.77 -11.12
CA MET A 206 -12.87 2.98 -10.39
C MET A 206 -11.46 2.99 -11.01
N LYS A 207 -11.25 3.69 -12.13
CA LYS A 207 -9.97 3.70 -12.87
C LYS A 207 -9.14 4.93 -12.54
N PHE A 208 -7.83 4.78 -12.65
CA PHE A 208 -6.90 5.90 -12.66
C PHE A 208 -6.85 6.49 -14.07
N GLY A 209 -6.78 7.81 -14.20
CA GLY A 209 -6.49 8.44 -15.49
C GLY A 209 -5.01 8.77 -15.58
N ASP A 210 -4.44 8.73 -16.78
CA ASP A 210 -3.04 9.10 -17.03
C ASP A 210 -2.75 10.61 -16.96
N GLY A 211 -3.72 11.44 -16.57
CA GLY A 211 -3.55 12.87 -16.33
C GLY A 211 -3.15 13.62 -17.61
N ASP A 212 -2.07 14.39 -17.51
CA ASP A 212 -1.44 15.10 -18.63
C ASP A 212 -0.62 14.18 -19.58
N GLY A 213 -0.55 12.88 -19.28
CA GLY A 213 0.25 11.89 -20.02
C GLY A 213 1.73 11.85 -19.64
N ALA A 214 2.22 12.75 -18.78
CA ALA A 214 3.65 12.90 -18.47
C ALA A 214 3.93 12.99 -16.97
N THR A 215 3.42 14.02 -16.30
CA THR A 215 3.78 14.41 -14.92
C THR A 215 2.67 14.19 -13.91
N THR A 216 1.42 14.03 -14.35
CA THR A 216 0.26 13.88 -13.47
C THR A 216 -0.52 12.59 -13.74
N PHE A 217 -1.43 12.26 -12.83
CA PHE A 217 -2.43 11.20 -12.99
C PHE A 217 -3.66 11.52 -12.14
N THR A 218 -4.83 11.00 -12.49
CA THR A 218 -6.06 11.19 -11.69
C THR A 218 -6.45 9.93 -10.94
N VAL A 219 -6.92 10.08 -9.71
CA VAL A 219 -7.39 8.96 -8.87
C VAL A 219 -8.81 8.52 -9.23
N PRO A 220 -9.25 7.32 -8.84
CA PRO A 220 -10.67 6.93 -8.89
C PRO A 220 -11.60 7.98 -8.25
N ASN A 221 -12.87 7.97 -8.63
CA ASN A 221 -13.88 8.95 -8.23
C ASN A 221 -15.12 8.29 -7.60
N HIS A 222 -15.06 8.03 -6.30
CA HIS A 222 -16.19 7.57 -5.50
C HIS A 222 -17.22 8.66 -5.22
N HIS A 223 -16.91 9.94 -5.45
CA HIS A 223 -17.87 11.04 -5.26
C HIS A 223 -19.03 10.97 -6.27
N LEU A 224 -18.92 10.13 -7.31
CA LEU A 224 -19.98 9.83 -8.27
C LEU A 224 -21.07 8.90 -7.70
N GLY A 225 -20.97 8.47 -6.43
CA GLY A 225 -22.03 7.70 -5.75
C GLY A 225 -21.93 6.18 -5.88
N HIS A 226 -20.80 5.65 -6.34
CA HIS A 226 -20.62 4.21 -6.53
C HIS A 226 -20.56 3.42 -5.22
N PHE A 227 -21.36 2.36 -5.15
CA PHE A 227 -21.23 1.31 -4.13
C PHE A 227 -20.20 0.27 -4.55
N VAL A 228 -19.52 -0.29 -3.55
CA VAL A 228 -18.52 -1.36 -3.77
C VAL A 228 -19.09 -2.74 -3.49
N ARG A 229 -18.62 -3.72 -4.25
CA ARG A 229 -18.90 -5.15 -4.05
C ARG A 229 -17.66 -5.97 -4.34
N GLY A 230 -17.63 -7.21 -3.84
CA GLY A 230 -16.60 -8.18 -4.27
C GLY A 230 -16.68 -8.45 -5.77
N ASN A 231 -15.53 -8.59 -6.42
CA ASN A 231 -15.44 -8.82 -7.87
C ASN A 231 -16.02 -10.21 -8.23
N PRO A 232 -17.14 -10.29 -8.95
CA PRO A 232 -17.69 -11.58 -9.35
C PRO A 232 -16.83 -12.24 -10.45
N SER A 233 -16.96 -13.57 -10.59
CA SER A 233 -16.26 -14.29 -11.65
C SER A 233 -16.69 -13.80 -13.03
N GLY A 234 -15.73 -13.58 -13.94
CA GLY A 234 -15.99 -13.13 -15.31
C GLY A 234 -16.19 -11.62 -15.50
N VAL A 235 -16.07 -10.83 -14.42
CA VAL A 235 -16.09 -9.35 -14.46
C VAL A 235 -14.68 -8.83 -14.20
N ASN A 236 -14.24 -7.82 -14.96
CA ASN A 236 -12.91 -7.28 -14.74
C ASN A 236 -12.88 -6.41 -13.48
N HIS A 237 -11.77 -6.46 -12.76
CA HIS A 237 -11.58 -5.62 -11.59
C HIS A 237 -11.68 -4.13 -11.97
N GLY A 238 -12.49 -3.39 -11.22
CA GLY A 238 -12.75 -1.97 -11.46
C GLY A 238 -13.76 -1.66 -12.57
N GLU A 239 -14.52 -2.64 -13.05
CA GLU A 239 -15.73 -2.36 -13.84
C GLU A 239 -16.84 -1.82 -12.93
N THR A 240 -17.57 -0.82 -13.40
CA THR A 240 -18.72 -0.24 -12.69
C THR A 240 -20.03 -0.77 -13.28
N GLN A 241 -21.12 -0.60 -12.51
CA GLN A 241 -22.46 -1.01 -12.90
C GLN A 241 -23.41 0.14 -12.60
N GLY A 242 -24.33 0.41 -13.52
CA GLY A 242 -25.45 1.33 -13.27
C GLY A 242 -26.41 0.76 -12.22
N ASP A 243 -27.26 1.61 -11.68
CA ASP A 243 -28.33 1.17 -10.80
C ASP A 243 -29.35 0.33 -11.58
N ALA A 244 -29.81 -0.76 -10.96
CA ALA A 244 -30.77 -1.65 -11.57
C ALA A 244 -31.73 -2.20 -10.53
N ILE A 245 -33.01 -2.26 -10.91
CA ILE A 245 -34.01 -3.04 -10.20
C ILE A 245 -34.20 -4.39 -10.90
N ARG A 246 -34.60 -5.42 -10.15
CA ARG A 246 -35.01 -6.70 -10.74
C ARG A 246 -36.26 -6.50 -11.60
N ASN A 247 -36.46 -7.37 -12.58
CA ASN A 247 -37.67 -7.37 -13.41
C ASN A 247 -38.93 -7.51 -12.54
N ILE A 248 -39.93 -6.66 -12.79
CA ILE A 248 -41.22 -6.68 -12.09
C ILE A 248 -42.30 -6.97 -13.13
N ILE A 249 -42.96 -8.12 -13.00
CA ILE A 249 -44.00 -8.56 -13.94
C ILE A 249 -45.36 -8.49 -13.23
N GLY A 250 -46.30 -7.76 -13.83
CA GLY A 250 -47.72 -7.81 -13.52
C GLY A 250 -48.51 -8.25 -14.75
N ASN A 251 -49.61 -8.97 -14.57
CA ASN A 251 -50.52 -9.32 -15.66
C ASN A 251 -51.92 -8.75 -15.38
N TRP A 252 -52.54 -8.22 -16.42
CA TRP A 252 -53.96 -7.86 -16.44
C TRP A 252 -54.67 -8.63 -17.55
N ASN A 253 -55.62 -9.49 -17.20
CA ASN A 253 -56.46 -10.20 -18.17
C ASN A 253 -57.82 -9.50 -18.29
N ALA A 254 -58.16 -8.98 -19.47
CA ALA A 254 -59.50 -8.51 -19.80
C ALA A 254 -60.28 -9.65 -20.49
N SER A 255 -61.36 -10.12 -19.89
CA SER A 255 -62.09 -11.32 -20.32
C SER A 255 -63.25 -11.05 -21.29
N SER A 256 -63.44 -9.82 -21.78
CA SER A 256 -64.49 -9.49 -22.76
C SER A 256 -63.94 -8.70 -23.95
N ASN A 257 -64.64 -8.80 -25.10
CA ASN A 257 -64.39 -7.97 -26.29
C ASN A 257 -64.57 -6.45 -26.04
N GLU A 258 -64.88 -6.05 -24.80
CA GLU A 258 -65.27 -4.70 -24.39
C GLU A 258 -64.26 -4.06 -23.42
N GLY A 259 -63.11 -4.70 -23.18
CA GLY A 259 -62.03 -4.18 -22.32
C GLY A 259 -62.11 -4.68 -20.88
N ILE A 260 -61.47 -3.95 -19.95
CA ILE A 260 -61.50 -4.26 -18.52
C ILE A 260 -62.91 -3.95 -18.01
N SER A 261 -63.76 -4.98 -17.93
CA SER A 261 -65.10 -4.87 -17.36
C SER A 261 -64.98 -4.62 -15.86
N THR A 262 -65.59 -3.54 -15.41
CA THR A 262 -65.76 -3.26 -13.99
C THR A 262 -67.24 -3.22 -13.74
N ASP A 263 -67.80 -4.36 -13.38
CA ASP A 263 -68.95 -4.36 -12.49
C ASP A 263 -68.65 -3.42 -11.31
N HIS A 264 -69.65 -2.58 -11.01
CA HIS A 264 -69.54 -1.41 -10.15
C HIS A 264 -68.66 -1.67 -8.91
N GLU A 265 -67.68 -0.78 -8.68
CA GLU A 265 -66.69 -0.78 -7.59
C GLU A 265 -65.33 -1.48 -7.83
N SER A 266 -64.69 -1.24 -8.98
CA SER A 266 -63.25 -1.52 -9.07
C SER A 266 -62.44 -0.64 -8.12
N THR A 267 -61.87 -1.27 -7.10
CA THR A 267 -60.98 -0.63 -6.13
C THR A 267 -59.53 -0.79 -6.59
N PHE A 268 -58.88 0.33 -6.85
CA PHE A 268 -57.45 0.38 -7.11
C PHE A 268 -56.73 0.67 -5.79
N ASN A 269 -55.69 -0.11 -5.49
CA ASN A 269 -54.86 0.09 -4.31
C ASN A 269 -53.38 0.04 -4.69
N GLY A 270 -52.56 0.76 -3.94
CA GLY A 270 -51.13 0.87 -4.18
C GLY A 270 -50.79 1.67 -5.45
N ALA A 271 -49.86 1.17 -6.26
CA ALA A 271 -49.30 1.90 -7.40
C ALA A 271 -50.26 2.01 -8.60
N LEU A 272 -51.38 1.29 -8.60
CA LEU A 272 -52.37 1.34 -9.67
C LEU A 272 -53.45 2.36 -9.37
N TYR A 273 -53.94 3.06 -10.39
CA TYR A 273 -55.03 4.02 -10.26
C TYR A 273 -55.79 4.19 -11.59
N THR A 274 -56.97 4.80 -11.53
CA THR A 274 -57.72 5.21 -12.74
C THR A 274 -57.51 6.68 -13.03
N ASN A 275 -57.21 7.03 -14.28
CA ASN A 275 -57.15 8.42 -14.71
C ASN A 275 -58.35 8.72 -15.64
N GLY A 276 -59.42 9.28 -15.09
CA GLY A 276 -60.57 9.76 -15.85
C GLY A 276 -61.93 9.22 -15.42
N ASN A 277 -62.98 9.95 -15.81
CA ASN A 277 -64.39 9.62 -15.53
C ASN A 277 -64.76 8.24 -16.06
N GLN A 278 -65.42 7.45 -15.23
CA GLN A 278 -66.20 6.28 -15.63
C GLN A 278 -67.35 6.75 -16.52
N GLY A 279 -67.14 6.78 -17.83
CA GLY A 279 -68.18 7.16 -18.79
C GLY A 279 -68.98 5.93 -19.25
N PRO A 280 -70.33 5.95 -19.22
CA PRO A 280 -71.10 4.89 -19.86
C PRO A 280 -70.87 4.98 -21.38
N ARG A 281 -70.38 3.91 -22.01
CA ARG A 281 -70.50 3.76 -23.47
C ARG A 281 -71.85 3.11 -23.75
N SER A 282 -72.76 3.86 -24.35
CA SER A 282 -74.00 3.29 -24.89
C SER A 282 -73.69 2.64 -26.23
N TYR A 283 -73.69 1.31 -26.28
CA TYR A 283 -73.90 0.59 -27.55
C TYR A 283 -75.42 0.40 -27.70
N GLY A 284 -75.95 0.62 -28.91
CA GLY A 284 -77.39 0.48 -29.17
C GLY A 284 -77.87 -0.92 -28.78
N GLY A 285 -78.59 -1.03 -27.65
CA GLY A 285 -79.16 -2.28 -27.12
C GLY A 285 -78.84 -2.54 -25.64
N ASP A 286 -79.58 -1.87 -24.74
CA ASP A 286 -80.00 -2.31 -23.40
C ASP A 286 -79.04 -2.88 -22.34
N LYS A 287 -77.73 -2.63 -22.37
CA LYS A 287 -76.88 -2.67 -21.15
C LYS A 287 -75.81 -1.58 -21.15
N SER A 288 -75.88 -0.66 -20.19
CA SER A 288 -74.82 0.32 -19.91
C SER A 288 -73.69 -0.36 -19.13
N ASN A 289 -72.71 -0.95 -19.84
CA ASN A 289 -71.52 -1.48 -19.21
C ASN A 289 -70.56 -0.31 -18.87
N HIS A 290 -70.15 -0.24 -17.59
CA HIS A 290 -69.08 0.66 -17.17
C HIS A 290 -67.75 0.00 -17.53
N HIS A 291 -66.99 0.64 -18.42
CA HIS A 291 -65.66 0.19 -18.80
C HIS A 291 -64.63 1.17 -18.25
N LEU A 292 -63.51 0.65 -17.74
CA LEU A 292 -62.35 1.48 -17.47
C LEU A 292 -61.66 1.84 -18.79
N LEU A 293 -61.60 3.14 -19.08
CA LEU A 293 -60.92 3.65 -20.25
C LEU A 293 -59.40 3.76 -20.03
N HIS A 294 -58.94 3.92 -18.78
CA HIS A 294 -57.52 4.10 -18.46
C HIS A 294 -57.16 3.50 -17.09
N VAL A 295 -56.12 2.66 -17.06
CA VAL A 295 -55.41 2.24 -15.85
C VAL A 295 -54.01 2.84 -15.91
N GLY A 296 -53.65 3.60 -14.88
CA GLY A 296 -52.32 4.17 -14.70
C GLY A 296 -51.51 3.39 -13.66
N PHE A 297 -50.19 3.40 -13.83
CA PHE A 297 -49.23 2.94 -12.83
C PHE A 297 -48.37 4.12 -12.38
N ASP A 298 -48.26 4.30 -11.07
CA ASP A 298 -47.44 5.31 -10.42
C ASP A 298 -46.92 4.75 -9.10
N ALA A 299 -45.65 4.33 -9.09
CA ALA A 299 -44.99 3.73 -7.93
C ALA A 299 -44.92 4.69 -6.73
N SER A 300 -44.93 6.01 -6.96
CA SER A 300 -44.84 7.02 -5.90
C SER A 300 -46.02 6.96 -4.90
N LYS A 301 -47.12 6.31 -5.31
CA LYS A 301 -48.29 6.05 -4.47
C LYS A 301 -48.09 4.96 -3.43
N SER A 302 -47.03 4.16 -3.52
CA SER A 302 -46.75 3.03 -2.63
C SER A 302 -45.36 3.06 -2.02
N VAL A 303 -44.39 3.65 -2.72
CA VAL A 303 -43.00 3.71 -2.30
C VAL A 303 -42.39 5.06 -2.64
N PRO A 304 -41.37 5.54 -1.91
CA PRO A 304 -40.57 6.67 -2.35
C PRO A 304 -39.94 6.40 -3.72
N THR A 305 -39.99 7.37 -4.62
CA THR A 305 -39.37 7.31 -5.94
C THR A 305 -38.38 8.46 -6.10
N SER A 306 -37.31 8.24 -6.85
CA SER A 306 -36.27 9.21 -7.16
C SER A 306 -35.69 8.88 -8.55
N ASP A 307 -34.88 9.79 -9.12
CA ASP A 307 -34.20 9.57 -10.39
C ASP A 307 -33.11 8.49 -10.32
N GLU A 308 -32.73 8.06 -9.11
CA GLU A 308 -31.75 7.00 -8.83
C GLU A 308 -32.34 5.98 -7.86
N ASN A 309 -32.14 4.69 -8.16
CA ASN A 309 -32.51 3.60 -7.27
C ASN A 309 -31.42 3.33 -6.23
N ARG A 310 -31.68 3.74 -4.97
CA ARG A 310 -30.77 3.52 -3.84
C ARG A 310 -31.51 3.14 -2.55
N PRO A 311 -30.92 2.29 -1.69
CA PRO A 311 -31.38 2.14 -0.31
C PRO A 311 -31.04 3.38 0.53
N TYR A 312 -31.42 3.40 1.81
CA TYR A 312 -30.89 4.41 2.74
C TYR A 312 -29.38 4.28 2.89
N THR A 313 -28.68 5.41 2.82
CA THR A 313 -27.21 5.47 2.85
C THR A 313 -26.71 6.58 3.76
N ALA A 314 -25.45 6.45 4.18
CA ALA A 314 -24.69 7.50 4.84
C ALA A 314 -23.40 7.72 4.04
N ASN A 315 -23.00 8.98 3.88
CA ASN A 315 -21.83 9.34 3.10
C ASN A 315 -20.59 9.38 4.01
N LEU A 316 -19.59 8.57 3.68
CA LEU A 316 -18.26 8.59 4.27
C LEU A 316 -17.24 9.03 3.22
N SER A 317 -16.11 9.58 3.66
CA SER A 317 -15.02 9.88 2.75
C SER A 317 -14.30 8.60 2.38
N ILE A 318 -14.19 8.32 1.08
CA ILE A 318 -13.48 7.16 0.56
C ILE A 318 -12.09 7.62 0.17
N LYS A 319 -11.07 7.02 0.77
CA LYS A 319 -9.67 7.42 0.55
C LYS A 319 -8.82 6.22 0.13
N ILE A 320 -7.76 6.48 -0.62
CA ILE A 320 -6.74 5.51 -1.01
C ILE A 320 -5.41 5.81 -0.34
N HIS A 321 -4.72 4.78 0.13
CA HIS A 321 -3.40 4.94 0.74
C HIS A 321 -2.35 5.18 -0.35
N ARG A 322 -1.71 6.34 -0.32
CA ARG A 322 -0.71 6.76 -1.34
C ARG A 322 0.69 6.17 -1.10
N GLY A 323 0.91 5.59 0.08
CA GLY A 323 2.24 5.26 0.59
C GLY A 323 2.83 6.37 1.45
N TRP A 324 3.92 6.06 2.14
CA TRP A 324 4.70 7.08 2.83
C TRP A 324 5.73 7.61 1.84
N MET A 325 5.74 8.93 1.63
CA MET A 325 6.77 9.56 0.81
C MET A 325 8.14 9.28 1.44
N GLN A 326 9.09 8.82 0.63
CA GLN A 326 10.51 8.82 0.98
C GLN A 326 11.03 10.26 1.03
#